data_AF-A0A537PWG7-F1
#
_entry.id   AF-A0A537PWG7-F1
#
_cell.length_a   1.000
_cell.length_b   1.000
_cell.length_c   1.000
_cell.angle_alpha   90.00
_cell.angle_beta   90.00
_cell.angle_gamma   90.00
#
_symmetry.space_group_name_H-M   'P 1'
#
loop_
_entity.id
_entity.type
_entity.pdbx_description
1 polymer ?
#
loop_
_entity_poly.entity_id
_entity_poly.type
_entity_poly.pdbx_seq_one_letter_code
_entity_poly.pdbx_strand_id
1 'polypeptide(L)'
;MVRSATELGLKTRYFGGGMVGLQFTPVKLQFGSKLNGIVNYDFWFPAPTMQFPGIMDFLKKYQAKAPGEGVDPLGWYLPPFAYANLQVLGEAIEGAKSLDQTKLA
;
A
#
# COMPACT_ATOMS: atom_id res chain seq x y z
N MET A 1 3.65 16.59 -10.90
CA MET A 1 2.24 16.93 -11.13
C MET A 1 1.55 17.57 -9.92
N VAL A 2 1.44 16.88 -8.77
CA VAL A 2 0.77 17.43 -7.55
C VAL A 2 1.32 18.79 -7.12
N ARG A 3 2.67 18.91 -7.06
CA ARG A 3 3.36 20.17 -6.74
C ARG A 3 2.91 21.32 -7.65
N SER A 4 3.06 21.14 -8.95
CA SER A 4 2.69 22.14 -9.97
C SER A 4 1.19 22.48 -9.94
N ALA A 5 0.31 21.48 -9.76
CA ALA A 5 -1.13 21.72 -9.65
C ALA A 5 -1.47 22.59 -8.43
N THR A 6 -0.76 22.41 -7.32
CA THR A 6 -0.91 23.25 -6.12
C THR A 6 -0.34 24.65 -6.33
N GLU A 7 0.88 24.76 -6.87
CA GLU A 7 1.59 26.03 -7.07
C GLU A 7 0.89 26.93 -8.10
N LEU A 8 0.33 26.35 -9.17
CA LEU A 8 -0.43 27.07 -10.19
C LEU A 8 -1.89 27.31 -9.79
N GLY A 9 -2.31 26.84 -8.61
CA GLY A 9 -3.67 27.03 -8.12
C GLY A 9 -4.75 26.39 -9.01
N LEU A 10 -4.47 25.21 -9.57
CA LEU A 10 -5.35 24.50 -10.49
C LEU A 10 -6.80 24.45 -9.95
N LYS A 11 -7.74 24.99 -10.72
CA LYS A 11 -9.18 24.97 -10.42
C LYS A 11 -9.85 23.90 -11.27
N THR A 12 -10.20 22.77 -10.67
CA THR A 12 -10.90 21.68 -11.34
C THR A 12 -11.86 20.99 -10.38
N ARG A 13 -12.89 20.34 -10.93
CA ARG A 13 -13.83 19.51 -10.16
C ARG A 13 -13.22 18.18 -9.74
N TYR A 14 -12.34 17.61 -10.57
CA TYR A 14 -11.65 16.35 -10.30
C TYR A 14 -10.17 16.47 -10.65
N PHE A 15 -9.31 16.01 -9.74
CA PHE A 15 -7.87 15.91 -9.96
C PHE A 15 -7.37 14.57 -9.42
N GLY A 16 -6.78 13.77 -10.30
CA GLY A 16 -6.13 12.53 -9.95
C GLY A 16 -6.41 11.39 -10.92
N GLY A 17 -6.52 10.15 -10.42
CA GLY A 17 -6.61 8.92 -11.21
C GLY A 17 -5.62 7.87 -10.70
N GLY A 18 -4.87 7.24 -11.60
CA GLY A 18 -3.84 6.24 -11.27
C GLY A 18 -2.50 6.85 -10.88
N MET A 19 -2.45 7.71 -9.85
CA MET A 19 -1.20 8.35 -9.44
C MET A 19 -0.36 7.44 -8.54
N VAL A 20 0.46 6.62 -9.20
CA VAL A 20 1.43 5.73 -8.55
C VAL A 20 2.41 6.54 -7.71
N GLY A 21 2.62 6.10 -6.47
CA GLY A 21 3.64 6.61 -5.57
C GLY A 21 3.12 7.52 -4.46
N LEU A 22 1.92 8.11 -4.60
CA LEU A 22 1.30 8.91 -3.53
C LEU A 22 0.94 8.08 -2.29
N GLN A 23 0.98 6.76 -2.41
CA GLN A 23 0.67 5.81 -1.36
C GLN A 23 1.87 5.60 -0.39
N PHE A 24 3.10 5.94 -0.79
CA PHE A 24 4.28 5.80 0.06
C PHE A 24 4.32 6.87 1.18
N THR A 25 4.76 6.48 2.38
CA THR A 25 4.81 7.40 3.54
C THR A 25 5.64 8.66 3.27
N PRO A 26 6.85 8.59 2.67
CA PRO A 26 7.64 9.80 2.41
C PRO A 26 6.91 10.80 1.51
N VAL A 27 6.15 10.31 0.52
CA VAL A 27 5.37 11.16 -0.38
C VAL A 27 4.16 11.75 0.33
N LYS A 28 3.46 10.96 1.16
CA LYS A 28 2.38 11.45 2.03
C LYS A 28 2.88 12.54 2.98
N LEU A 29 4.05 12.36 3.60
CA LEU A 29 4.67 13.36 4.48
C LEU A 29 5.09 14.62 3.71
N GLN A 30 5.69 14.46 2.52
CA GLN A 30 6.16 15.58 1.70
C GLN A 30 5.00 16.49 1.25
N PHE A 31 3.87 15.91 0.85
CA PHE A 31 2.74 16.69 0.33
C PHE A 31 1.69 17.03 1.39
N GLY A 32 1.53 16.22 2.43
CA GLY A 32 0.60 16.48 3.54
C GLY A 32 -0.80 16.87 3.05
N SER A 33 -1.29 18.02 3.51
CA SER A 33 -2.61 18.54 3.14
C SER A 33 -2.77 18.87 1.64
N LYS A 34 -1.69 18.95 0.87
CA LYS A 34 -1.76 19.14 -0.60
C LYS A 34 -2.31 17.91 -1.33
N LEU A 35 -2.42 16.78 -0.64
CA LEU A 35 -3.09 15.58 -1.16
C LEU A 35 -4.62 15.64 -0.98
N ASN A 36 -5.15 16.61 -0.22
CA ASN A 36 -6.59 16.72 -0.01
C ASN A 36 -7.31 17.03 -1.31
N GLY A 37 -8.43 16.34 -1.56
CA GLY A 37 -9.22 16.51 -2.78
C GLY A 37 -8.65 15.80 -4.02
N ILE A 38 -7.50 15.13 -3.88
CA ILE A 38 -6.99 14.23 -4.91
C ILE A 38 -7.79 12.92 -4.88
N VAL A 39 -8.33 12.54 -6.03
CA VAL A 39 -8.94 11.22 -6.24
C VAL A 39 -7.85 10.26 -6.69
N ASN A 40 -7.53 9.25 -5.90
CA ASN A 40 -6.52 8.26 -6.24
C ASN A 40 -6.94 6.88 -5.72
N TYR A 41 -6.22 5.85 -6.15
CA TYR A 41 -6.34 4.51 -5.57
C TYR A 41 -5.37 4.37 -4.38
N ASP A 42 -5.81 3.62 -3.38
CA ASP A 42 -4.97 2.96 -2.38
C ASP A 42 -5.44 1.50 -2.37
N PHE A 43 -4.52 0.55 -2.23
CA PHE A 43 -4.91 -0.86 -2.13
C PHE A 43 -5.50 -1.18 -0.75
N TRP A 44 -5.01 -0.50 0.29
CA TRP A 44 -5.50 -0.61 1.65
C TRP A 44 -5.21 0.68 2.44
N PHE A 45 -6.06 0.98 3.42
CA PHE A 45 -5.85 2.04 4.41
C PHE A 45 -6.44 1.62 5.77
N PRO A 46 -6.04 2.22 6.91
CA PRO A 46 -6.52 1.83 8.25
C PRO A 46 -7.95 2.32 8.53
N ALA A 47 -8.88 2.08 7.61
CA ALA A 47 -10.32 2.26 7.82
C ALA A 47 -10.86 1.17 8.74
N PRO A 48 -11.88 1.47 9.58
CA PRO A 48 -12.63 0.43 10.29
C PRO A 48 -13.18 -0.67 9.36
N THR A 49 -13.62 -0.29 8.15
CA THR A 49 -14.15 -1.23 7.15
C THR A 49 -13.09 -2.07 6.44
N MET A 50 -11.81 -1.78 6.66
CA MET A 50 -10.67 -2.48 6.03
C MET A 50 -9.80 -3.23 7.06
N GLN A 51 -10.27 -3.40 8.30
CA GLN A 51 -9.57 -4.20 9.31
C GLN A 51 -9.77 -5.70 9.07
N PHE A 52 -9.28 -6.20 7.95
CA PHE A 52 -9.28 -7.62 7.64
C PHE A 52 -8.50 -8.42 8.71
N PRO A 53 -8.89 -9.68 8.97
CA PRO A 53 -8.18 -10.51 9.94
C PRO A 53 -6.66 -10.54 9.71
N GLY A 54 -5.87 -10.33 10.76
CA GLY A 54 -4.41 -10.40 10.73
C GLY A 54 -3.68 -9.15 10.23
N ILE A 55 -4.34 -8.19 9.56
CA ILE A 55 -3.63 -7.04 8.97
C ILE A 55 -3.00 -6.12 10.03
N MET A 56 -3.69 -5.90 11.15
CA MET A 56 -3.19 -5.05 12.23
C MET A 56 -1.99 -5.68 12.95
N ASP A 57 -2.01 -7.00 13.13
CA ASP A 57 -0.89 -7.75 13.71
C ASP A 57 0.32 -7.76 12.79
N PHE A 58 0.09 -7.93 11.47
CA PHE A 58 1.13 -7.79 10.46
C PHE A 58 1.76 -6.40 10.52
N LEU A 59 0.95 -5.33 10.48
CA LEU A 59 1.44 -3.95 10.50
C LEU A 59 2.22 -3.65 11.77
N LYS A 60 1.74 -4.10 12.94
CA LYS A 60 2.47 -3.93 14.21
C LYS A 60 3.88 -4.53 14.13
N LYS A 61 4.01 -5.74 13.59
CA LYS A 61 5.32 -6.41 13.44
C LYS A 61 6.20 -5.71 12.39
N TYR A 62 5.62 -5.31 11.27
CA TYR A 62 6.32 -4.63 10.19
C TYR A 62 6.87 -3.27 10.65
N GLN A 63 6.02 -2.43 11.25
CA GLN A 63 6.37 -1.07 11.66
C GLN A 63 7.44 -1.04 12.77
N ALA A 64 7.54 -2.08 13.58
CA ALA A 64 8.62 -2.23 14.56
C ALA A 64 10.01 -2.41 13.93
N LYS A 65 10.09 -2.91 12.68
CA LYS A 65 11.35 -3.17 11.98
C LYS A 65 11.64 -2.16 10.87
N ALA A 66 10.58 -1.69 10.19
CA ALA A 66 10.69 -0.89 8.97
C ALA A 66 11.65 0.31 9.06
N PRO A 67 11.69 1.11 10.15
CA PRO A 67 12.63 2.22 10.26
C PRO A 67 14.10 1.77 10.26
N GLY A 68 14.42 0.64 10.91
CA GLY A 68 15.78 0.10 10.97
C GLY A 68 16.26 -0.51 9.65
N GLU A 69 15.33 -0.99 8.84
CA GLU A 69 15.59 -1.58 7.51
C GLU A 69 15.58 -0.54 6.38
N GLY A 70 15.30 0.74 6.68
CA GLY A 70 15.27 1.81 5.68
C GLY A 70 14.13 1.68 4.66
N VAL A 71 13.05 0.98 4.98
CA VAL A 71 11.87 0.79 4.11
C VAL A 71 10.70 1.69 4.52
N ASP A 72 9.63 1.71 3.72
CA ASP A 72 8.45 2.55 3.94
C ASP A 72 7.86 2.32 5.36
N PRO A 73 7.90 3.30 6.27
CA PRO A 73 7.68 3.05 7.70
C PRO A 73 6.23 2.73 8.07
N LEU A 74 5.22 3.26 7.36
CA LEU A 74 3.83 2.85 7.62
C LEU A 74 3.52 1.50 6.98
N GLY A 75 4.11 1.24 5.81
CA GLY A 75 3.96 -0.01 5.08
C GLY A 75 2.52 -0.30 4.66
N TRP A 76 1.72 0.71 4.35
CA TRP A 76 0.30 0.48 3.99
C TRP A 76 0.12 0.09 2.53
N TYR A 77 1.08 0.46 1.66
CA TYR A 77 0.89 0.33 0.22
C TYR A 77 1.20 -1.08 -0.30
N LEU A 78 2.46 -1.50 -0.17
CA LEU A 78 2.95 -2.76 -0.73
C LEU A 78 3.01 -3.93 0.28
N PRO A 79 3.48 -3.72 1.53
CA PRO A 79 3.77 -4.84 2.42
C PRO A 79 2.60 -5.79 2.73
N PRO A 80 1.37 -5.35 3.02
CA PRO A 80 0.26 -6.24 3.33
C PRO A 80 -0.08 -7.16 2.15
N PHE A 81 -0.05 -6.62 0.92
CA PHE A 81 -0.34 -7.38 -0.30
C PHE A 81 0.81 -8.32 -0.67
N ALA A 82 2.06 -7.87 -0.53
CA ALA A 82 3.21 -8.74 -0.76
C ALA A 82 3.22 -9.92 0.22
N TYR A 83 2.88 -9.68 1.49
CA TYR A 83 2.77 -10.74 2.49
C TYR A 83 1.61 -11.70 2.17
N ALA A 84 0.43 -11.16 1.85
CA ALA A 84 -0.72 -11.98 1.47
C ALA A 84 -0.45 -12.84 0.23
N ASN A 85 0.23 -12.31 -0.79
CA ASN A 85 0.63 -13.08 -1.98
C ASN A 85 1.51 -14.28 -1.61
N LEU A 86 2.43 -14.12 -0.66
CA LEU A 86 3.26 -15.22 -0.18
C LEU A 86 2.48 -16.23 0.68
N GLN A 87 1.46 -15.79 1.42
CA GLN A 87 0.56 -16.71 2.12
C GLN A 87 -0.23 -17.57 1.14
N VAL A 88 -0.81 -16.96 0.11
CA VAL A 88 -1.53 -17.69 -0.96
C VAL A 88 -0.61 -18.69 -1.66
N LEU A 89 0.62 -18.28 -1.97
CA LEU A 89 1.61 -19.21 -2.54
C LEU A 89 1.93 -20.36 -1.58
N GLY A 90 2.12 -20.07 -0.29
CA GLY A 90 2.37 -21.09 0.73
C GLY A 90 1.24 -22.11 0.85
N GLU A 91 -0.01 -21.63 0.89
CA GLU A 91 -1.21 -22.48 0.92
C GLU A 91 -1.32 -23.35 -0.34
N ALA A 92 -1.02 -22.80 -1.52
CA ALA A 92 -1.01 -23.55 -2.76
C ALA A 92 0.05 -24.67 -2.75
N ILE A 93 1.26 -24.37 -2.26
CA ILE A 93 2.35 -25.36 -2.13
C ILE A 93 1.97 -26.48 -1.16
N GLU A 94 1.41 -26.14 0.00
CA GLU A 94 0.98 -27.11 1.00
C GLU A 94 -0.15 -27.99 0.48
N GLY A 95 -1.13 -27.39 -0.22
CA GLY A 95 -2.25 -28.11 -0.83
C GLY A 95 -1.81 -29.04 -1.96
N ALA A 96 -0.93 -28.59 -2.85
CA ALA A 96 -0.43 -29.37 -3.98
C ALA A 96 0.67 -30.37 -3.61
N LYS A 97 1.27 -30.23 -2.42
CA LYS A 97 2.47 -30.95 -1.97
C LYS A 97 3.58 -30.91 -3.03
N SER A 98 3.74 -29.76 -3.66
CA SER A 98 4.61 -29.59 -4.81
C SER A 98 5.07 -28.14 -4.94
N LEU A 99 6.24 -27.97 -5.56
CA LEU A 99 6.76 -26.67 -6.01
C LEU A 99 6.67 -26.53 -7.53
N ASP A 100 6.03 -27.48 -8.21
CA ASP A 100 5.83 -27.46 -9.65
C ASP A 100 4.84 -26.34 -10.02
N GLN A 101 5.33 -25.32 -10.73
CA GLN A 101 4.53 -24.16 -11.11
C GLN A 101 3.26 -24.53 -11.89
N THR A 102 3.29 -25.60 -12.71
CA THR A 102 2.11 -26.05 -13.46
C THR A 102 1.03 -26.62 -12.55
N LYS A 103 1.39 -27.09 -11.35
CA LYS A 103 0.45 -27.58 -10.33
C LYS A 103 -0.05 -26.50 -9.38
N LEU A 104 0.65 -25.36 -9.33
CA LEU A 104 0.31 -24.21 -8.48
C LEU A 104 -0.51 -23.14 -9.22
N ALA A 105 -0.50 -23.16 -10.56
CA ALA A 105 -1.19 -22.21 -11.44
C ALA A 105 -2.69 -22.51 -11.61
#